data_AF-A0A1Y0IDX8-F1
#
_entry.id   AF-A0A1Y0IDX8-F1
#
_cell.length_a   1.000
_cell.length_b   1.000
_cell.length_c   1.000
_cell.angle_alpha   90.00
_cell.angle_beta   90.00
_cell.angle_gamma   90.00
#
_symmetry.space_group_name_H-M   'P 1'
#
loop_
_entity.id
_entity.type
_entity.pdbx_description
1 polymer ?
#
loop_
_entity_poly.entity_id
_entity_poly.type
_entity_poly.pdbx_seq_one_letter_code
_entity_poly.pdbx_strand_id
1 'polypeptide(L)'
;MADKKVYQEWKTKAEQVRQISSDKKLARWQKAHLAGKALMGIDLNGLQSKHRRKFLNTISQINGILANYQLDSFDDYQKISEDELSEIIRLLKALTPP
;
A
#
# COMPACT_ATOMS: atom_id res chain seq x y z
N MET A 1 10.90 -0.23 -22.70
CA MET A 1 10.35 1.11 -22.39
C MET A 1 9.35 0.95 -21.25
N ALA A 2 9.19 1.96 -20.39
CA ALA A 2 8.14 1.94 -19.37
C ALA A 2 6.77 2.20 -20.02
N ASP A 3 5.74 1.51 -19.57
CA ASP A 3 4.39 1.70 -20.08
C ASP A 3 3.75 2.94 -19.46
N LYS A 4 3.44 3.93 -20.29
CA LYS A 4 2.78 5.18 -19.87
C LYS A 4 1.43 4.92 -19.19
N LYS A 5 0.68 3.89 -19.61
CA LYS A 5 -0.61 3.53 -19.01
C LYS A 5 -0.43 3.05 -17.57
N VAL A 6 0.58 2.20 -17.33
CA VAL A 6 0.89 1.67 -15.98
C VAL A 6 1.30 2.80 -15.04
N TYR A 7 2.07 3.79 -15.49
CA TYR A 7 2.42 4.94 -14.66
C TYR A 7 1.22 5.86 -14.37
N GLN A 8 0.31 6.02 -15.33
CA GLN A 8 -0.92 6.77 -15.11
C GLN A 8 -1.81 6.06 -14.08
N GLU A 9 -1.96 4.73 -14.20
CA GLU A 9 -2.69 3.93 -13.22
C GLU A 9 -2.05 4.01 -11.83
N TRP A 10 -0.72 3.89 -11.74
CA TRP A 10 0.01 4.05 -10.50
C TRP A 10 -0.26 5.43 -9.87
N LYS A 11 -0.23 6.51 -10.65
CA LYS A 11 -0.55 7.85 -10.15
C LYS A 11 -1.96 7.93 -9.58
N THR A 12 -2.96 7.38 -10.28
CA THR A 12 -4.35 7.35 -9.79
C THR A 12 -4.47 6.56 -8.49
N LYS A 13 -3.88 5.37 -8.41
CA LYS A 13 -3.92 4.54 -7.19
C LYS A 13 -3.17 5.17 -6.02
N ALA A 14 -2.03 5.81 -6.28
CA ALA A 14 -1.28 6.55 -5.25
C ALA A 14 -2.10 7.72 -4.69
N GLU A 15 -2.90 8.39 -5.52
CA GLU A 15 -3.81 9.44 -5.06
C GLU A 15 -4.95 8.86 -4.20
N GLN A 16 -5.53 7.73 -4.60
CA GLN A 16 -6.52 7.02 -3.78
C GLN A 16 -5.95 6.64 -2.41
N VAL A 17 -4.71 6.15 -2.34
CA VAL A 17 -4.03 5.87 -1.07
C VAL A 17 -3.94 7.10 -0.19
N ARG A 18 -3.60 8.26 -0.76
CA ARG A 18 -3.51 9.53 -0.02
C ARG A 18 -4.87 9.96 0.54
N GLN A 19 -5.92 9.81 -0.26
CA GLN A 19 -7.30 10.12 0.14
C GLN A 19 -7.74 9.22 1.30
N ILE A 20 -7.60 7.90 1.16
CA ILE A 20 -7.94 6.92 2.22
C ILE A 20 -7.15 7.18 3.49
N SER A 21 -5.84 7.40 3.37
CA SER A 21 -4.96 7.63 4.53
C SER A 21 -5.33 8.90 5.31
N SER A 22 -5.89 9.90 4.62
CA SER A 22 -6.27 11.19 5.20
C SER A 22 -7.72 11.25 5.68
N ASP A 23 -8.53 10.23 5.40
CA ASP A 23 -9.94 10.20 5.78
C ASP A 23 -10.10 10.17 7.30
N LYS A 24 -10.78 11.15 7.88
CA LYS A 24 -10.98 11.24 9.33
C LYS A 24 -12.06 10.28 9.85
N LYS A 25 -12.90 9.73 8.97
CA LYS A 25 -14.00 8.81 9.33
C LYS A 25 -13.54 7.36 9.49
N LEU A 26 -12.39 7.02 8.93
CA LEU A 26 -11.84 5.66 8.98
C LEU A 26 -10.93 5.47 10.18
N ALA A 27 -11.07 4.33 10.86
CA ALA A 27 -10.10 3.88 11.84
C ALA A 27 -8.76 3.55 11.16
N ARG A 28 -7.65 3.61 11.91
CA ARG A 28 -6.31 3.45 11.33
C ARG A 28 -6.12 2.09 10.65
N TRP A 29 -6.65 1.02 11.25
CA TRP A 29 -6.62 -0.33 10.67
C TRP A 29 -7.37 -0.41 9.33
N GLN A 30 -8.54 0.26 9.22
CA GLN A 30 -9.30 0.33 7.97
C GLN A 30 -8.50 1.05 6.89
N LYS A 31 -7.82 2.15 7.24
CA LYS A 31 -6.95 2.88 6.32
C LYS A 31 -5.84 2.00 5.79
N ALA A 32 -5.14 1.28 6.67
CA ALA A 32 -4.04 0.40 6.28
C ALA A 32 -4.51 -0.67 5.29
N HIS A 33 -5.62 -1.33 5.57
CA HIS A 33 -6.19 -2.34 4.68
C HIS A 33 -6.65 -1.75 3.33
N LEU A 34 -7.48 -0.70 3.36
CA LEU A 34 -8.05 -0.10 2.16
C LEU A 34 -6.99 0.55 1.27
N ALA A 35 -6.00 1.22 1.87
CA ALA A 35 -4.86 1.78 1.12
C ALA A 35 -4.00 0.67 0.50
N GLY A 36 -3.77 -0.43 1.21
CA GLY A 36 -3.07 -1.60 0.66
C GLY A 36 -3.81 -2.15 -0.56
N LYS A 37 -5.12 -2.33 -0.45
CA LYS A 37 -5.99 -2.82 -1.53
C LYS A 37 -5.99 -1.89 -2.75
N ALA A 38 -5.93 -0.56 -2.55
CA ALA A 38 -5.93 0.40 -3.65
C ALA A 38 -4.70 0.25 -4.58
N LEU A 39 -3.54 -0.10 -4.02
CA LEU A 39 -2.30 -0.31 -4.78
C LEU A 39 -2.19 -1.72 -5.40
N MET A 40 -3.08 -2.66 -5.07
CA MET A 40 -3.08 -3.99 -5.68
C MET A 40 -3.44 -3.93 -7.16
N GLY A 41 -2.93 -4.87 -7.96
CA GLY A 41 -3.29 -5.02 -9.38
C GLY A 41 -2.52 -4.13 -10.35
N ILE A 42 -1.57 -3.31 -9.89
CA ILE A 42 -0.63 -2.62 -10.81
C ILE A 42 0.22 -3.67 -11.53
N ASP A 43 0.23 -3.63 -12.86
CA ASP A 43 1.14 -4.47 -13.64
C ASP A 43 2.59 -4.00 -13.49
N LEU A 44 3.31 -4.63 -12.56
CA LEU A 44 4.70 -4.31 -12.26
C LEU A 44 5.65 -4.51 -13.46
N ASN A 45 5.25 -5.27 -14.49
CA ASN A 45 6.08 -5.48 -15.68
C ASN A 45 6.15 -4.23 -16.57
N GLY A 46 5.13 -3.38 -16.52
CA GLY A 46 5.14 -2.08 -17.23
C GLY A 46 6.01 -1.01 -16.55
N LEU A 47 6.49 -1.26 -15.33
CA LEU A 47 7.34 -0.32 -14.59
C LEU A 47 8.82 -0.47 -14.95
N GLN A 48 9.57 0.63 -14.84
CA GLN A 48 11.04 0.55 -14.84
C GLN A 48 11.55 -0.32 -13.69
N SER A 49 12.65 -1.05 -13.93
CA SER A 49 13.26 -1.98 -12.96
C SER A 49 13.45 -1.35 -11.57
N LYS A 50 13.91 -0.09 -11.48
CA LYS A 50 14.07 0.62 -10.20
C LYS A 50 12.75 0.82 -9.44
N HIS A 51 11.65 1.14 -10.14
CA HIS A 51 10.35 1.38 -9.52
C HIS A 51 9.66 0.07 -9.15
N ARG A 52 9.79 -0.95 -10.01
CA ARG A 52 9.37 -2.32 -9.67
C ARG A 52 10.06 -2.80 -8.40
N ARG A 53 11.37 -2.60 -8.28
CA ARG A 53 12.13 -2.96 -7.07
C ARG A 53 11.62 -2.19 -5.85
N LYS A 54 11.32 -0.90 -5.98
CA LYS A 54 10.70 -0.10 -4.90
C LYS A 54 9.39 -0.73 -4.45
N PHE A 55 8.48 -1.07 -5.37
CA PHE A 55 7.23 -1.77 -5.06
C PHE A 55 7.45 -3.08 -4.30
N LEU A 56 8.30 -3.96 -4.83
CA LEU A 56 8.55 -5.27 -4.23
C LEU A 56 9.16 -5.15 -2.83
N ASN A 57 10.12 -4.24 -2.64
CA ASN A 57 10.73 -3.99 -1.34
C ASN A 57 9.71 -3.47 -0.32
N THR A 58 8.86 -2.51 -0.72
CA THR A 58 7.83 -1.98 0.18
C THR A 58 6.78 -3.03 0.53
N ILE A 59 6.34 -3.85 -0.45
CA ILE A 59 5.41 -4.96 -0.19
C ILE A 59 6.06 -5.97 0.75
N SER A 60 7.35 -6.29 0.57
CA SER A 60 8.08 -7.19 1.47
C SER A 60 8.15 -6.66 2.90
N GLN A 61 8.34 -5.36 3.09
CA GLN A 61 8.33 -4.73 4.42
C GLN A 61 6.95 -4.82 5.08
N ILE A 62 5.89 -4.50 4.33
CA ILE A 62 4.50 -4.61 4.82
C ILE A 62 4.19 -6.07 5.19
N ASN A 63 4.55 -7.03 4.33
CA ASN A 63 4.35 -8.45 4.62
C ASN A 63 5.14 -8.91 5.85
N GLY A 64 6.33 -8.35 6.10
CA GLY A 64 7.08 -8.62 7.32
C GLY A 64 6.35 -8.19 8.58
N ILE A 65 5.65 -7.05 8.55
CA ILE A 65 4.79 -6.61 9.64
C ILE A 65 3.58 -7.53 9.78
N LEU A 66 2.86 -7.77 8.67
CA LEU A 66 1.62 -8.57 8.68
C LEU A 66 1.86 -10.03 9.08
N ALA A 67 3.05 -10.59 8.82
CA ALA A 67 3.40 -11.96 9.19
C ALA A 67 3.43 -12.21 10.71
N ASN A 68 3.52 -11.16 11.53
CA ASN A 68 3.43 -11.26 12.98
C ASN A 68 1.98 -11.50 13.47
N TYR A 69 1.01 -11.42 12.56
CA TYR A 69 -0.42 -11.46 12.86
C TYR A 69 -1.11 -12.59 12.12
N GLN A 70 -2.01 -13.29 12.81
CA GLN A 70 -2.95 -14.19 12.16
C GLN A 70 -4.14 -13.38 11.65
N LEU A 71 -4.15 -13.12 10.34
CA LEU A 71 -5.14 -12.30 9.65
C LEU A 71 -6.01 -13.19 8.75
N ASP A 72 -7.09 -13.73 9.32
CA ASP A 72 -8.03 -14.63 8.63
C ASP A 72 -9.23 -13.85 8.04
N SER A 73 -9.44 -12.62 8.49
CA SER A 73 -10.57 -11.75 8.14
C SER A 73 -10.18 -10.28 8.10
N PHE A 74 -11.09 -9.45 7.59
CA PHE A 74 -10.90 -8.00 7.56
C PHE A 74 -10.77 -7.39 8.96
N ASP A 75 -11.55 -7.88 9.92
CA ASP A 75 -11.56 -7.35 11.29
C ASP A 75 -10.29 -7.69 12.07
N ASP A 76 -9.53 -8.73 11.66
CA ASP A 76 -8.27 -9.08 12.30
C ASP A 76 -7.21 -8.00 12.20
N TYR A 77 -7.32 -7.07 11.24
CA TYR A 77 -6.47 -5.90 11.16
C TYR A 77 -6.55 -5.01 12.41
N GLN A 78 -7.63 -5.10 13.20
CA GLN A 78 -7.75 -4.41 14.49
C GLN A 78 -6.74 -4.91 15.53
N LYS A 79 -6.20 -6.13 15.37
CA LYS A 79 -5.21 -6.72 16.27
C LYS A 79 -3.82 -6.12 16.07
N ILE A 80 -3.59 -5.45 14.92
CA ILE A 80 -2.30 -4.84 14.60
C ILE A 80 -2.09 -3.59 15.45
N SER A 81 -0.90 -3.45 16.01
CA SER A 81 -0.54 -2.29 16.81
C SER A 81 -0.67 -0.97 16.03
N GLU A 82 -1.06 0.11 16.72
CA GLU A 82 -1.22 1.43 16.10
C GLU A 82 0.06 1.96 15.45
N ASP A 83 1.23 1.61 16.01
CA ASP A 83 2.54 1.97 15.47
C ASP A 83 2.82 1.24 14.15
N GLU A 84 2.56 -0.06 14.09
CA GLU A 84 2.72 -0.84 12.86
C GLU A 84 1.69 -0.47 11.80
N LEU A 85 0.45 -0.16 12.19
CA LEU A 85 -0.56 0.39 11.28
C LEU A 85 -0.10 1.73 10.69
N SER A 86 0.52 2.58 11.52
CA SER A 86 1.09 3.85 11.07
C SER A 86 2.26 3.62 10.10
N GLU A 87 3.10 2.63 10.37
CA GLU A 87 4.21 2.25 9.51
C GLU A 87 3.72 1.70 8.15
N ILE A 88 2.72 0.82 8.14
CA ILE A 88 2.09 0.32 6.91
C ILE A 88 1.56 1.48 6.07
N ILE A 89 0.81 2.41 6.68
CA ILE A 89 0.27 3.59 5.97
C ILE A 89 1.42 4.46 5.42
N ARG A 90 2.49 4.67 6.20
CA ARG A 90 3.68 5.42 5.76
C ARG A 90 4.33 4.77 4.53
N LEU A 91 4.52 3.46 4.57
CA LEU A 91 5.10 2.66 3.49
C LEU A 91 4.23 2.75 2.22
N LEU A 92 2.92 2.60 2.34
CA LEU A 92 1.97 2.72 1.23
C LEU A 92 1.99 4.12 0.62
N LYS A 93 2.03 5.18 1.43
CA LYS A 93 2.15 6.57 0.95
C LYS A 93 3.48 6.85 0.25
N ALA A 94 4.54 6.11 0.60
CA ALA A 94 5.84 6.24 -0.05
C ALA A 94 5.87 5.61 -1.45
N LEU A 95 4.91 4.75 -1.80
CA LEU A 95 4.71 4.21 -3.15
C LEU A 95 4.02 5.22 -4.07
N THR A 96 4.57 6.42 -4.16
CA THR A 96 4.20 7.41 -5.17
C THR A 96 5.12 7.29 -6.39
N PRO A 97 4.57 7.45 -7.61
CA PRO A 97 5.38 7.58 -8.80
C PRO A 97 6.34 8.77 -8.68
N PRO A 98 7.50 8.72 -9.36
CA PRO A 98 8.40 9.87 -9.46
C PRO A 98 7.75 11.06 -10.18
#